data_AF-A0A0A0K6X1-F1
#
_entry.id   AF-A0A0A0K6X1-F1
#
_cell.length_a   1.000
_cell.length_b   1.000
_cell.length_c   1.000
_cell.angle_alpha   90.00
_cell.angle_beta   90.00
_cell.angle_gamma   90.00
#
_symmetry.space_group_name_H-M   'P 1'
#
loop_
_entity.id
_entity.type
_entity.pdbx_description
1 polymer ?
#
loop_
_entity_poly.entity_id
_entity_poly.type
_entity_poly.pdbx_seq_one_letter_code
_entity_poly.pdbx_strand_id
1 'polypeptide(L)'
;MHLLVKVDIVGLQNEDGSFSRDVWGEVDSRFSYIAISRLSLLHQLEKINVEKAVNYMLAAKNMDGGFGCTPAGGSRSGQIFCCVGALAIMGSLHHIDKDLLG
;
A
#
# COMPACT_ATOMS: atom_id res chain seq x y z
N MET A 1 -25.94 17.42 2.02
CA MET A 1 -24.48 17.66 1.95
C MET A 1 -23.85 16.33 1.58
N HIS A 2 -23.28 16.23 0.37
CA HIS A 2 -22.83 14.99 -0.27
C HIS A 2 -21.81 14.20 0.58
N LEU A 3 -22.22 13.06 1.14
CA LEU A 3 -21.29 11.95 1.33
C LEU A 3 -21.03 11.36 -0.06
N LEU A 4 -19.96 11.80 -0.72
CA LEU A 4 -19.33 11.03 -1.79
C LEU A 4 -18.77 9.77 -1.14
N VAL A 5 -19.65 8.77 -0.96
CA VAL A 5 -19.30 7.50 -0.35
C VAL A 5 -18.19 6.88 -1.21
N LYS A 6 -17.03 6.60 -0.61
CA LYS A 6 -15.98 5.79 -1.22
C LYS A 6 -16.52 4.35 -1.37
N VAL A 7 -17.32 4.08 -2.41
CA VAL A 7 -18.01 2.78 -2.60
C VAL A 7 -17.10 1.76 -3.31
N ASP A 8 -16.16 2.23 -4.13
CA ASP A 8 -15.21 1.36 -4.85
C ASP A 8 -13.77 1.59 -4.36
N ILE A 9 -12.93 0.58 -4.57
CA ILE A 9 -11.53 0.53 -4.16
C ILE A 9 -10.71 1.70 -4.71
N VAL A 10 -11.01 2.16 -5.92
CA VAL A 10 -10.36 3.37 -6.47
C VAL A 10 -10.59 4.59 -5.57
N GLY A 11 -11.81 4.75 -5.06
CA GLY A 11 -12.15 5.84 -4.14
C GLY A 11 -11.55 5.67 -2.74
N LEU A 12 -11.09 4.47 -2.37
CA LEU A 12 -10.45 4.21 -1.08
C LEU A 12 -8.99 4.70 -1.02
N GLN A 13 -8.37 5.08 -2.14
CA GLN A 13 -7.05 5.70 -2.12
C GLN A 13 -7.09 7.07 -1.42
N ASN A 14 -6.16 7.31 -0.51
CA ASN A 14 -6.00 8.55 0.24
C ASN A 14 -4.96 9.46 -0.43
N GLU A 15 -4.91 10.71 0.01
CA GLU A 15 -3.99 11.72 -0.56
C GLU A 15 -2.51 11.37 -0.38
N ASP A 16 -2.18 10.62 0.67
CA ASP A 16 -0.84 10.12 0.98
C ASP A 16 -0.46 8.86 0.20
N GLY A 17 -1.40 8.28 -0.57
CA GLY A 17 -1.20 7.07 -1.37
C GLY A 17 -1.65 5.78 -0.69
N SER A 18 -1.96 5.81 0.59
CA SER A 18 -2.53 4.66 1.31
C SER A 18 -3.93 4.32 0.81
N PHE A 19 -4.41 3.11 1.12
CA PHE A 19 -5.81 2.75 0.96
C PHE A 19 -6.46 2.57 2.33
N SER A 20 -7.63 3.18 2.49
CA SER A 20 -8.49 2.90 3.62
C SER A 20 -9.19 1.55 3.46
N ARG A 21 -9.51 0.88 4.57
CA ARG A 21 -10.34 -0.34 4.53
C ARG A 21 -11.71 -0.06 3.92
N ASP A 22 -12.32 1.04 4.37
CA ASP A 22 -13.67 1.46 4.04
C ASP A 22 -13.79 2.98 4.26
N VAL A 23 -15.03 3.48 4.27
CA VAL A 23 -15.36 4.90 4.42
C VAL A 23 -14.96 5.52 5.76
N TRP A 24 -14.66 4.70 6.78
CA TRP A 24 -14.25 5.16 8.11
C TRP A 24 -12.77 5.48 8.21
N GLY A 25 -12.01 5.25 7.14
CA GLY A 25 -10.68 5.84 7.00
C GLY A 25 -9.55 5.09 7.69
N GLU A 26 -9.78 3.89 8.25
CA GLU A 26 -8.67 3.11 8.83
C GLU A 26 -7.66 2.72 7.77
N VAL A 27 -6.38 2.92 8.09
CA VAL A 27 -5.24 2.66 7.20
C VAL A 27 -4.35 1.56 7.75
N ASP A 28 -3.96 0.65 6.86
CA ASP A 28 -2.95 -0.38 7.07
C ASP A 28 -2.35 -0.75 5.71
N SER A 29 -1.04 -0.98 5.66
CA SER A 29 -0.33 -1.57 4.52
C SER A 29 -1.07 -2.75 3.86
N ARG A 30 -1.77 -3.57 4.65
CA ARG A 30 -2.58 -4.71 4.19
C ARG A 30 -3.72 -4.27 3.27
N PHE A 31 -4.42 -3.19 3.60
CA PHE A 31 -5.52 -2.69 2.76
C PHE A 31 -4.99 -2.17 1.43
N SER A 32 -3.83 -1.52 1.46
CA SER A 32 -3.15 -1.07 0.25
C SER A 32 -2.72 -2.26 -0.62
N TYR A 33 -2.12 -3.30 -0.03
CA TYR A 33 -1.76 -4.54 -0.75
C TYR A 33 -2.97 -5.23 -1.39
N ILE A 34 -4.08 -5.37 -0.65
CA ILE A 34 -5.31 -6.00 -1.16
C ILE A 34 -5.92 -5.18 -2.30
N ALA A 35 -5.99 -3.86 -2.15
CA ALA A 35 -6.49 -2.95 -3.18
C ALA A 35 -5.67 -3.04 -4.47
N ILE A 36 -4.34 -2.94 -4.35
CA ILE A 36 -3.40 -3.03 -5.47
C ILE A 36 -3.48 -4.40 -6.14
N SER A 37 -3.56 -5.49 -5.36
CA SER A 37 -3.69 -6.85 -5.90
C SER A 37 -4.98 -7.03 -6.70
N ARG A 38 -6.12 -6.57 -6.16
CA ARG A 38 -7.40 -6.64 -6.90
C ARG A 38 -7.34 -5.83 -8.19
N LEU A 39 -6.86 -4.59 -8.13
CA LEU A 39 -6.78 -3.73 -9.31
C LEU A 39 -5.85 -4.32 -10.37
N SER A 40 -4.73 -4.92 -9.98
CA SER A 40 -3.83 -5.63 -10.89
C SER A 40 -4.51 -6.84 -11.55
N LEU A 41 -5.18 -7.69 -10.78
CA LEU A 41 -5.90 -8.86 -11.30
C LEU A 41 -7.03 -8.48 -12.28
N LEU A 42 -7.61 -7.28 -12.13
CA LEU A 42 -8.64 -6.77 -13.02
C LEU A 42 -8.09 -5.90 -14.16
N HIS A 43 -6.77 -5.74 -14.26
CA HIS A 43 -6.11 -4.84 -15.21
C HIS A 43 -6.60 -3.39 -15.11
N GLN A 44 -6.66 -2.85 -13.89
CA GLN A 44 -7.20 -1.53 -13.55
C GLN A 44 -6.26 -0.69 -12.66
N LEU A 45 -4.96 -0.98 -12.66
CA LEU A 45 -3.98 -0.20 -11.87
C LEU A 45 -3.90 1.26 -12.33
N GLU A 46 -4.22 1.54 -13.59
CA GLU A 46 -4.24 2.89 -14.16
C GLU A 46 -5.32 3.80 -13.55
N LYS A 47 -6.27 3.25 -12.79
CA LYS A 47 -7.32 4.02 -12.11
C LYS A 47 -6.86 4.67 -10.81
N ILE A 48 -5.69 4.31 -10.29
CA ILE A 48 -5.15 4.83 -9.03
C ILE A 48 -3.83 5.55 -9.28
N ASN A 49 -3.41 6.38 -8.32
CA ASN A 49 -2.09 6.97 -8.34
C ASN A 49 -1.06 5.96 -7.81
N VAL A 50 -0.45 5.21 -8.72
CA VAL A 50 0.56 4.17 -8.40
C VAL A 50 1.79 4.76 -7.71
N GLU A 51 2.28 5.92 -8.18
CA GLU A 51 3.47 6.57 -7.61
C GLU A 51 3.27 6.93 -6.12
N LYS A 52 2.12 7.49 -5.77
CA LYS A 52 1.78 7.77 -4.37
C LYS A 52 1.67 6.49 -3.55
N ALA A 53 1.09 5.44 -4.09
CA ALA A 53 1.00 4.15 -3.39
C ALA A 53 2.40 3.55 -3.13
N VAL A 54 3.32 3.63 -4.09
CA VAL A 54 4.73 3.25 -3.92
C VAL A 54 5.37 4.07 -2.81
N ASN A 55 5.24 5.40 -2.85
CA ASN A 55 5.80 6.29 -1.83
C ASN A 55 5.27 5.97 -0.42
N TYR A 56 3.97 5.67 -0.29
CA TYR A 56 3.38 5.25 0.98
C TYR A 56 4.00 3.94 1.50
N MET A 57 4.16 2.93 0.64
CA MET A 57 4.79 1.66 1.03
C MET A 57 6.23 1.85 1.49
N LEU A 58 7.00 2.68 0.77
CA LEU A 58 8.39 2.98 1.13
C LEU A 58 8.50 3.78 2.42
N ALA A 59 7.54 4.65 2.73
CA ALA A 59 7.50 5.37 3.99
C ALA A 59 7.24 4.46 5.20
N ALA A 60 6.72 3.24 4.99
CA ALA A 60 6.57 2.22 6.02
C ALA A 60 7.82 1.32 6.19
N LYS A 61 8.88 1.52 5.40
CA LYS A 61 10.15 0.79 5.53
C LYS A 61 10.95 1.28 6.74
N ASN A 62 11.54 0.36 7.49
CA ASN A 62 12.37 0.65 8.65
C ASN A 62 13.87 0.42 8.37
N MET A 63 14.72 0.81 9.33
CA MET A 63 16.18 0.67 9.22
C MET A 63 16.64 -0.80 9.13
N ASP A 64 15.87 -1.73 9.68
CA ASP A 64 16.11 -3.17 9.60
C ASP A 64 15.67 -3.78 8.26
N GLY A 65 15.31 -2.94 7.28
CA GLY A 65 14.79 -3.36 5.96
C GLY A 65 13.37 -3.90 5.95
N GLY A 66 12.78 -4.13 7.13
CA GLY A 66 11.40 -4.56 7.29
C GLY A 66 10.37 -3.44 7.07
N PHE A 67 9.09 -3.79 7.19
CA PHE A 67 7.98 -2.88 6.96
C PHE A 67 6.97 -2.91 8.11
N GLY A 68 6.43 -1.73 8.43
CA GLY A 68 5.37 -1.52 9.40
C GLY A 68 3.95 -1.49 8.82
N CYS A 69 2.97 -1.43 9.73
CA CYS A 69 1.54 -1.30 9.39
C CYS A 69 1.24 0.05 8.71
N THR A 70 1.92 1.09 9.18
CA THR A 70 1.88 2.47 8.71
C THR A 70 3.32 3.01 8.73
N PRO A 71 3.59 4.19 8.13
CA PRO A 71 4.83 4.91 8.38
C PRO A 71 5.13 5.02 9.87
N ALA A 72 6.42 4.87 10.22
CA ALA A 72 6.93 4.79 11.60
C ALA A 72 6.42 3.59 12.45
N GLY A 73 5.66 2.65 11.88
CA GLY A 73 5.27 1.42 12.56
C GLY A 73 6.41 0.40 12.59
N GLY A 74 6.56 -0.33 13.70
CA GLY A 74 7.58 -1.38 13.82
C GLY A 74 7.40 -2.54 12.83
N SER A 75 8.53 -3.09 12.37
CA SER A 75 8.63 -4.16 11.38
C SER A 75 7.90 -5.43 11.82
N ARG A 76 7.11 -6.00 10.91
CA ARG A 76 6.33 -7.23 11.13
C ARG A 76 6.29 -8.07 9.86
N SER A 77 6.45 -9.38 9.97
CA SER A 77 6.51 -10.29 8.81
C SER A 77 5.31 -10.19 7.87
N GLY A 78 4.09 -10.06 8.42
CA GLY A 78 2.88 -9.87 7.61
C GLY A 78 2.89 -8.56 6.80
N GLN A 79 3.43 -7.48 7.37
CA GLN A 79 3.57 -6.20 6.71
C GLN A 79 4.67 -6.24 5.65
N ILE A 80 5.78 -6.93 5.92
CA ILE A 80 6.85 -7.17 4.93
C ILE A 80 6.26 -7.85 3.69
N PHE A 81 5.51 -8.94 3.87
CA PHE A 81 4.83 -9.62 2.76
C PHE A 81 3.93 -8.67 1.96
N CYS A 82 3.09 -7.88 2.64
CA CYS A 82 2.14 -6.98 1.99
C CYS A 82 2.85 -5.86 1.21
N CYS A 83 3.83 -5.20 1.82
CA CYS A 83 4.54 -4.09 1.19
C CYS A 83 5.39 -4.57 0.01
N VAL A 84 6.16 -5.65 0.18
CA VAL A 84 6.97 -6.22 -0.90
C VAL A 84 6.10 -6.73 -2.05
N GLY A 85 4.99 -7.43 -1.74
CA GLY A 85 4.05 -7.90 -2.75
C GLY A 85 3.41 -6.76 -3.54
N ALA A 86 3.02 -5.68 -2.85
CA ALA A 86 2.48 -4.49 -3.53
C ALA A 86 3.52 -3.81 -4.42
N LEU A 87 4.75 -3.64 -3.92
CA LEU A 87 5.86 -3.09 -4.69
C LEU A 87 6.19 -3.95 -5.91
N ALA A 88 6.10 -5.28 -5.80
CA ALA A 88 6.24 -6.20 -6.93
C ALA A 88 5.19 -5.96 -8.02
N ILE A 89 3.91 -5.88 -7.63
CA ILE A 89 2.80 -5.63 -8.55
C ILE A 89 2.96 -4.27 -9.26
N MET A 90 3.45 -3.25 -8.55
CA MET A 90 3.69 -1.91 -9.08
C MET A 90 5.05 -1.74 -9.78
N GLY A 91 5.80 -2.83 -10.02
CA GLY A 91 7.10 -2.77 -10.72
C GLY A 91 8.21 -2.03 -9.96
N SER A 92 8.10 -1.92 -8.64
CA SER A 92 8.89 -1.03 -7.79
C SER A 92 9.82 -1.76 -6.81
N LEU A 93 10.17 -3.02 -7.08
CA LEU A 93 11.09 -3.80 -6.25
C LEU A 93 12.54 -3.28 -6.24
N HIS A 94 12.92 -2.44 -7.18
CA HIS A 94 14.27 -1.87 -7.21
C HIS A 94 14.53 -0.88 -6.05
N HIS A 95 13.51 -0.51 -5.27
CA HIS A 95 13.64 0.31 -4.06
C HIS A 95 13.98 -0.48 -2.78
N ILE A 96 13.91 -1.81 -2.83
CA ILE A 96 14.17 -2.65 -1.65
C ILE A 96 15.53 -3.34 -1.76
N ASP A 97 16.22 -3.41 -0.62
CA ASP A 97 17.42 -4.20 -0.49
C ASP A 97 17.00 -5.60 -0.06
N LYS A 98 17.14 -6.57 -0.97
CA LYS A 98 16.70 -7.94 -0.75
C LYS A 98 17.48 -8.65 0.36
N ASP A 99 18.73 -8.24 0.59
CA ASP A 99 19.63 -8.88 1.55
C ASP A 99 19.42 -8.30 2.96
N LEU A 100 18.65 -7.20 3.08
CA LEU A 100 18.27 -6.55 4.32
C LEU A 100 16.79 -6.79 4.69
N LEU A 101 15.99 -7.45 3.85
CA LEU A 101 14.61 -7.80 4.22
C LEU A 101 14.65 -8.76 5.43
N GLY A 102 14.22 -8.27 6.59
CA GLY A 102 14.37 -8.92 7.90
C GLY A 102 13.96 -10.39 7.99
#